data_AF-A0A1I3URE2-F1
#
_entry.id   AF-A0A1I3URE2-F1
#
_cell.length_a   1.000
_cell.length_b   1.000
_cell.length_c   1.000
_cell.angle_alpha   90.00
_cell.angle_beta   90.00
_cell.angle_gamma   90.00
#
_symmetry.space_group_name_H-M   'P 1'
#
loop_
_entity.id
_entity.type
_entity.pdbx_description
1 polymer ?
#
loop_
_entity_poly.entity_id
_entity_poly.type
_entity_poly.pdbx_seq_one_letter_code
_entity_poly.pdbx_strand_id
1 'polypeptide(L)'
;MKPAEQLAQFTREALIEGQSRAEIASALRTAGWAETEVHDALSAWAETDHIPPVPRPRPYVSAKEAFFYALMFVALGMTAWNIVDLGVDLINRWIPETEGLRPGYSTSSMRWSIAALIVFFPLFLLMQRSETRALTRDPSRKRSAVRKWFGYIALFFSAITLLGDLLGAIYALLSGDLTLQFILKLLLVAAVSGTIFGYFQIAMKDAENDG
;
A
#
# COMPACT_ATOMS: atom_id res chain seq x y z
N MET A 1 29.68 -15.94 -1.45
CA MET A 1 29.28 -14.53 -1.25
C MET A 1 28.06 -14.27 -2.11
N LYS A 2 27.13 -13.43 -1.65
CA LYS A 2 25.96 -13.08 -2.49
C LYS A 2 26.43 -12.18 -3.64
N PRO A 3 25.85 -12.27 -4.85
CA PRO A 3 26.20 -11.42 -5.99
C PRO A 3 26.24 -9.92 -5.65
N ALA A 4 25.28 -9.46 -4.85
CA ALA A 4 25.21 -8.06 -4.39
C ALA A 4 26.36 -7.64 -3.45
N GLU A 5 26.94 -8.57 -2.70
CA GLU A 5 28.12 -8.31 -1.86
C GLU A 5 29.39 -8.19 -2.72
N GLN A 6 29.50 -9.00 -3.77
CA GLN A 6 30.61 -8.94 -4.72
C GLN A 6 30.61 -7.60 -5.48
N LEU A 7 29.46 -7.16 -5.98
CA LEU A 7 29.29 -5.85 -6.63
C LEU A 7 29.64 -4.69 -5.70
N ALA A 8 29.17 -4.74 -4.44
CA ALA A 8 29.46 -3.70 -3.46
C ALA A 8 30.95 -3.64 -3.10
N GLN A 9 31.60 -4.79 -2.96
CA GLN A 9 33.04 -4.87 -2.69
C GLN A 9 33.86 -4.33 -3.87
N PHE A 10 33.59 -4.81 -5.08
CA PHE A 10 34.28 -4.35 -6.30
C PHE A 10 34.13 -2.83 -6.48
N THR A 11 32.90 -2.31 -6.32
CA THR A 11 32.64 -0.87 -6.44
C THR A 11 33.40 -0.07 -5.38
N ARG A 12 33.47 -0.57 -4.14
CA ARG A 12 34.24 0.06 -3.06
C ARG A 12 35.72 0.14 -3.40
N GLU A 13 36.29 -0.97 -3.86
CA GLU A 13 37.72 -1.08 -4.20
C GLU A 13 38.07 -0.16 -5.38
N ALA A 14 37.29 -0.19 -6.46
CA ALA A 14 37.50 0.68 -7.61
C ALA A 14 37.36 2.18 -7.28
N LEU A 15 36.44 2.56 -6.38
CA LEU A 15 36.33 3.93 -5.88
C LEU A 15 37.52 4.35 -5.02
N ILE A 16 38.09 3.43 -4.22
CA ILE A 16 39.32 3.68 -3.43
C ILE A 16 40.53 3.87 -4.36
N GLU A 17 40.57 3.14 -5.48
CA GLU A 17 41.61 3.28 -6.51
C GLU A 17 41.46 4.56 -7.36
N GLY A 18 40.40 5.35 -7.14
CA GLY A 18 40.16 6.61 -7.85
C GLY A 18 39.55 6.43 -9.24
N GLN A 19 39.04 5.25 -9.58
CA GLN A 19 38.33 5.05 -10.85
C GLN A 19 37.04 5.88 -10.88
N SER A 20 36.71 6.42 -12.04
CA SER A 20 35.48 7.16 -12.22
C SER A 20 34.28 6.21 -12.19
N ARG A 21 33.13 6.71 -11.71
CA ARG A 21 31.87 5.94 -11.71
C ARG A 21 31.47 5.46 -13.10
N ALA A 22 31.83 6.18 -14.16
CA ALA A 22 31.58 5.80 -15.55
C ALA A 22 32.42 4.59 -15.99
N GLU A 23 33.69 4.53 -15.59
CA GLU A 23 34.58 3.39 -15.86
C GLU A 23 34.10 2.14 -15.13
N ILE A 24 33.73 2.28 -13.85
CA ILE A 24 33.17 1.19 -13.04
C ILE A 24 31.87 0.66 -13.69
N ALA A 25 30.97 1.56 -14.12
CA ALA A 25 29.75 1.16 -14.82
C ALA A 25 30.04 0.37 -16.11
N SER A 26 30.99 0.86 -16.92
CA SER A 26 31.38 0.20 -18.16
C SER A 26 32.02 -1.18 -17.93
N ALA A 27 32.84 -1.32 -16.88
CA ALA A 27 33.46 -2.59 -16.52
C ALA A 27 32.41 -3.62 -16.10
N LEU A 28 31.45 -3.21 -15.26
CA LEU A 28 30.37 -4.09 -14.81
C LEU A 28 29.44 -4.52 -15.96
N ARG A 29 29.08 -3.60 -16.87
CA ARG A 29 28.28 -3.93 -18.06
C ARG A 29 28.99 -4.91 -18.99
N THR A 30 30.29 -4.70 -19.22
CA THR A 30 31.10 -5.61 -20.05
C THR A 30 31.16 -7.02 -19.43
N ALA A 31 31.17 -7.12 -18.10
CA ALA A 31 31.10 -8.39 -17.38
C ALA A 31 29.71 -9.07 -17.41
N GLY A 32 28.69 -8.41 -17.99
CA GLY A 32 27.35 -8.96 -18.17
C GLY A 32 26.36 -8.65 -17.05
N TRP A 33 26.68 -7.74 -16.12
CA TRP A 33 25.74 -7.30 -15.09
C TRP A 33 24.62 -6.45 -15.69
N ALA A 34 23.40 -6.59 -15.15
CA ALA A 34 22.25 -5.82 -15.62
C ALA A 34 22.39 -4.34 -15.24
N GLU A 35 21.85 -3.43 -16.06
CA GLU A 35 21.93 -1.99 -15.81
C GLU A 35 21.39 -1.56 -14.44
N THR A 36 20.33 -2.22 -13.98
CA THR A 36 19.76 -1.99 -12.65
C THR A 36 20.74 -2.36 -11.54
N GLU A 37 21.49 -3.46 -11.70
CA GLU A 37 22.47 -3.92 -10.71
C GLU A 37 23.69 -2.99 -10.66
N VAL A 38 24.12 -2.49 -11.82
CA VAL A 38 25.21 -1.50 -11.95
C VAL A 38 24.81 -0.19 -11.28
N HIS A 39 23.60 0.29 -11.57
CA HIS A 39 23.06 1.51 -10.96
C HIS A 39 22.93 1.37 -9.44
N ASP A 40 22.41 0.25 -8.94
CA ASP A 40 22.26 -0.03 -7.51
C ASP A 40 23.61 -0.11 -6.79
N ALA A 41 24.62 -0.71 -7.43
CA ALA A 41 25.97 -0.81 -6.87
C ALA A 41 26.64 0.56 -6.72
N LEU A 42 26.52 1.43 -7.73
CA LEU A 42 27.09 2.78 -7.73
C LEU A 42 26.32 3.75 -6.83
N SER A 43 24.99 3.67 -6.83
CA SER A 43 24.13 4.52 -6.00
C SER A 43 24.23 4.23 -4.51
N ALA A 44 24.76 3.04 -4.14
CA ALA A 44 25.04 2.67 -2.76
C ALA A 44 26.16 3.48 -2.11
N TRP A 45 26.91 4.30 -2.84
CA TRP A 45 28.01 5.13 -2.33
C TRP A 45 27.70 6.61 -2.54
N ALA A 46 28.04 7.46 -1.57
CA ALA A 46 27.86 8.90 -1.68
C ALA A 46 28.83 9.52 -2.71
N GLU A 47 28.38 10.57 -3.39
CA GLU A 47 29.22 11.37 -4.29
C GLU A 47 29.94 12.43 -3.48
N THR A 48 30.98 12.02 -2.78
CA THR A 48 31.82 12.86 -1.94
C THR A 48 33.28 12.53 -2.22
N ASP A 49 34.15 13.54 -2.20
CA ASP A 49 35.61 13.36 -2.37
C ASP A 49 36.29 12.70 -1.15
N HIS A 50 35.51 12.14 -0.23
CA HIS A 50 36.00 11.51 0.99
C HIS A 50 36.49 10.09 0.72
N ILE A 51 37.71 9.79 1.19
CA ILE A 51 38.33 8.45 1.12
C ILE A 51 38.46 7.93 2.57
N PRO A 52 37.89 6.76 2.90
CA PRO A 52 37.21 5.79 2.02
C PRO A 52 35.80 6.26 1.59
N PRO A 53 35.28 5.76 0.45
CA PRO A 53 33.96 6.13 -0.06
C PRO A 53 32.88 5.85 0.97
N VAL A 54 32.01 6.84 1.20
CA VAL A 54 30.99 6.77 2.25
C VAL A 54 29.78 5.96 1.75
N PRO A 55 29.41 4.84 2.40
CA PRO A 55 28.23 4.08 2.01
C PRO A 55 26.95 4.85 2.34
N ARG A 56 25.98 4.84 1.43
CA ARG A 56 24.63 5.34 1.69
C ARG A 56 23.83 4.29 2.49
N PRO A 57 22.95 4.71 3.42
CA PRO A 57 22.05 3.79 4.10
C PRO A 57 21.17 3.04 3.09
N ARG A 58 21.21 1.70 3.13
CA ARG A 58 20.31 0.86 2.33
C ARG A 58 18.98 0.70 3.07
N PRO A 59 17.83 0.77 2.38
CA PRO A 59 16.56 0.39 2.98
C PRO A 59 16.63 -1.11 3.33
N TYR A 60 16.63 -1.44 4.61
CA TYR A 60 16.55 -2.82 5.07
C TYR A 60 15.08 -3.21 5.23
N VAL A 61 14.65 -4.27 4.56
CA VAL A 61 13.31 -4.85 4.76
C VAL A 61 13.33 -5.61 6.09
N SER A 62 12.89 -4.95 7.16
CA SER A 62 12.76 -5.59 8.47
C SER A 62 11.52 -6.47 8.53
N ALA A 63 11.65 -7.71 8.98
CA ALA A 63 10.50 -8.59 9.22
C ALA A 63 9.48 -7.98 10.19
N LYS A 64 9.96 -7.22 11.19
CA LYS A 64 9.11 -6.46 12.13
C LYS A 64 8.29 -5.39 11.41
N GLU A 65 8.90 -4.74 10.43
CA GLU A 65 8.26 -3.69 9.63
C GLU A 65 7.24 -4.30 8.66
N ALA A 66 7.59 -5.40 7.99
CA ALA A 66 6.64 -6.17 7.19
C ALA A 66 5.42 -6.62 8.01
N PHE A 67 5.64 -7.18 9.20
CA PHE A 67 4.56 -7.56 10.11
C PHE A 67 3.69 -6.38 10.51
N PHE A 68 4.30 -5.24 10.85
CA PHE A 68 3.57 -4.02 11.22
C PHE A 68 2.66 -3.53 10.09
N TYR A 69 3.17 -3.42 8.86
CA TYR A 69 2.36 -2.98 7.71
C TYR A 69 1.33 -4.02 7.30
N ALA A 70 1.63 -5.32 7.38
CA ALA A 70 0.66 -6.37 7.13
C ALA A 70 -0.50 -6.32 8.14
N LEU A 71 -0.21 -6.14 9.43
CA LEU A 71 -1.23 -6.00 10.45
C LEU A 71 -2.07 -4.73 10.25
N MET A 72 -1.43 -3.63 9.84
CA MET A 72 -2.13 -2.40 9.48
C MET A 72 -3.05 -2.59 8.26
N PHE A 73 -2.64 -3.39 7.28
CA PHE A 73 -3.46 -3.78 6.12
C PHE A 73 -4.69 -4.55 6.52
N VAL A 74 -4.50 -5.58 7.35
CA VAL A 74 -5.61 -6.38 7.85
C VAL A 74 -6.55 -5.52 8.67
N ALA A 75 -6.05 -4.62 9.53
CA ALA A 75 -6.89 -3.72 10.31
C ALA A 75 -7.70 -2.76 9.42
N LEU A 76 -7.09 -2.19 8.40
CA LEU A 76 -7.78 -1.34 7.42
C LEU A 76 -8.84 -2.13 6.64
N GLY A 77 -8.46 -3.28 6.09
CA GLY A 77 -9.35 -4.15 5.32
C GLY A 77 -10.56 -4.62 6.14
N MET A 78 -10.33 -5.07 7.37
CA MET A 78 -11.40 -5.46 8.29
C MET A 78 -12.30 -4.26 8.62
N THR A 79 -11.74 -3.08 8.83
CA THR A 79 -12.54 -1.87 9.07
C THR A 79 -13.41 -1.55 7.85
N ALA A 80 -12.81 -1.45 6.67
CA ALA A 80 -13.53 -1.10 5.43
C ALA A 80 -14.63 -2.11 5.10
N TRP A 81 -14.31 -3.40 5.19
CA TRP A 81 -15.27 -4.49 4.95
C TRP A 81 -16.47 -4.38 5.90
N ASN A 82 -16.22 -4.22 7.20
CA ASN A 82 -17.30 -4.19 8.17
C ASN A 82 -18.09 -2.87 8.15
N ILE A 83 -17.52 -1.76 7.66
CA ILE A 83 -18.30 -0.54 7.36
C ILE A 83 -19.28 -0.81 6.22
N VAL A 84 -18.81 -1.40 5.12
CA VAL A 84 -19.66 -1.73 3.97
C VAL A 84 -20.75 -2.72 4.37
N ASP A 85 -20.38 -3.81 5.02
CA ASP A 85 -21.31 -4.86 5.46
C ASP A 85 -22.40 -4.31 6.40
N LEU A 86 -21.99 -3.56 7.43
CA LEU A 86 -22.93 -2.91 8.35
C LEU A 86 -23.83 -1.91 7.62
N GLY A 87 -23.27 -1.12 6.70
CA GLY A 87 -24.05 -0.14 5.94
C GLY A 87 -25.06 -0.78 5.00
N VAL A 88 -24.69 -1.89 4.33
CA VAL A 88 -25.60 -2.71 3.51
C VAL A 88 -26.74 -3.25 4.37
N ASP A 89 -26.43 -3.78 5.55
CA ASP A 89 -27.41 -4.27 6.53
C ASP A 89 -28.38 -3.16 6.99
N LEU A 90 -27.87 -1.94 7.22
CA LEU A 90 -28.69 -0.78 7.56
C LEU A 90 -29.58 -0.33 6.39
N ILE A 91 -29.05 -0.29 5.17
CA ILE A 91 -29.81 0.03 3.95
C ILE A 91 -30.95 -0.96 3.76
N ASN A 92 -30.65 -2.26 3.87
CA ASN A 92 -31.65 -3.32 3.77
C ASN A 92 -32.76 -3.14 4.81
N ARG A 93 -32.41 -2.69 6.02
CA ARG A 93 -33.36 -2.48 7.13
C ARG A 93 -34.27 -1.26 6.91
N TRP A 94 -33.73 -0.17 6.39
CA TRP A 94 -34.49 1.08 6.22
C TRP A 94 -35.28 1.14 4.93
N ILE A 95 -34.83 0.44 3.88
CA ILE A 95 -35.48 0.38 2.57
C ILE A 95 -35.62 -1.09 2.19
N PRO A 96 -36.67 -1.78 2.68
CA PRO A 96 -36.94 -3.16 2.32
C PRO A 96 -37.46 -3.25 0.87
N GLU A 97 -36.90 -4.15 0.07
CA GLU A 97 -37.47 -4.49 -1.24
C GLU A 97 -38.87 -5.13 -1.07
N THR A 98 -39.82 -4.68 -1.89
CA THR A 98 -41.23 -5.09 -1.85
C THR A 98 -41.48 -6.46 -2.50
N GLU A 99 -40.55 -6.96 -3.32
CA GLU A 99 -40.70 -8.20 -4.08
C GLU A 99 -39.46 -9.09 -3.94
N GLY A 100 -39.43 -9.97 -2.94
CA GLY A 100 -38.36 -10.95 -2.76
C GLY A 100 -38.37 -11.54 -1.36
N LEU A 101 -37.95 -12.80 -1.22
CA LEU A 101 -37.73 -13.44 0.09
C LEU A 101 -36.96 -12.47 0.97
N ARG A 102 -37.56 -12.00 2.07
CA ARG A 102 -36.87 -11.21 3.09
C ARG A 102 -35.54 -11.90 3.40
N PRO A 103 -34.38 -11.38 3.00
CA PRO A 103 -33.12 -11.88 3.53
C PRO A 103 -33.22 -11.62 5.02
N GLY A 104 -33.32 -12.68 5.82
CA GLY A 104 -33.57 -12.55 7.25
C GLY A 104 -32.55 -11.59 7.84
N TYR A 105 -33.01 -10.46 8.38
CA TYR A 105 -32.14 -9.46 9.01
C TYR A 105 -31.30 -10.17 10.08
N SER A 106 -30.04 -10.42 9.77
CA SER A 106 -29.15 -11.11 10.69
C SER A 106 -28.65 -10.09 11.71
N THR A 107 -29.35 -10.01 12.83
CA THR A 107 -28.85 -9.26 14.00
C THR A 107 -27.45 -9.77 14.41
N SER A 108 -27.12 -11.01 14.04
CA SER A 108 -25.77 -11.56 14.22
C SER A 108 -24.72 -10.91 13.33
N SER A 109 -25.03 -10.59 12.07
CA SER A 109 -24.10 -9.93 11.15
C SER A 109 -23.77 -8.52 11.66
N MET A 110 -24.78 -7.69 11.90
CA MET A 110 -24.59 -6.36 12.48
C MET A 110 -23.75 -6.37 13.77
N ARG A 111 -23.99 -7.34 14.68
CA ARG A 111 -23.20 -7.48 15.92
C ARG A 111 -21.74 -7.83 15.63
N TRP A 112 -21.49 -8.70 14.65
CA TRP A 112 -20.14 -9.04 14.20
C TRP A 112 -19.44 -7.81 13.62
N SER A 113 -20.11 -7.07 12.73
CA SER A 113 -19.53 -5.90 12.08
C SER A 113 -19.23 -4.79 13.10
N ILE A 114 -20.13 -4.56 14.07
CA ILE A 114 -19.87 -3.64 15.19
C ILE A 114 -18.69 -4.11 16.05
N ALA A 115 -18.62 -5.39 16.40
CA ALA A 115 -17.51 -5.93 17.19
C ALA A 115 -16.17 -5.78 16.46
N ALA A 116 -16.14 -6.09 15.16
CA ALA A 116 -14.96 -5.92 14.32
C ALA A 116 -14.54 -4.44 14.26
N LEU A 117 -15.48 -3.51 14.10
CA LEU A 117 -15.15 -2.08 14.09
C LEU A 117 -14.60 -1.60 15.43
N ILE A 118 -15.16 -2.04 16.56
CA ILE A 118 -14.65 -1.69 17.89
C ILE A 118 -13.20 -2.17 18.09
N VAL A 119 -12.79 -3.26 17.45
CA VAL A 119 -11.43 -3.81 17.59
C VAL A 119 -10.47 -3.23 16.53
N PHE A 120 -10.80 -3.36 15.26
CA PHE A 120 -9.90 -3.08 14.15
C PHE A 120 -9.78 -1.60 13.82
N PHE A 121 -10.84 -0.81 13.98
CA PHE A 121 -10.78 0.63 13.70
C PHE A 121 -9.81 1.38 14.62
N PRO A 122 -9.87 1.26 15.96
CA PRO A 122 -8.90 1.92 16.82
C PRO A 122 -7.50 1.36 16.63
N LEU A 123 -7.34 0.06 16.36
CA LEU A 123 -6.04 -0.53 16.03
C LEU A 123 -5.43 0.15 14.80
N PHE A 124 -6.18 0.28 13.71
CA PHE A 124 -5.74 0.97 12.49
C PHE A 124 -5.33 2.41 12.78
N LEU A 125 -6.17 3.18 13.50
CA LEU A 125 -5.87 4.58 13.82
C LEU A 125 -4.62 4.74 14.70
N LEU A 126 -4.41 3.84 15.66
CA LEU A 126 -3.23 3.84 16.52
C LEU A 126 -1.97 3.52 15.73
N MET A 127 -2.03 2.53 14.82
CA MET A 127 -0.91 2.17 13.95
C MET A 127 -0.57 3.33 13.00
N GLN A 128 -1.57 3.94 12.36
CA GLN A 128 -1.38 5.11 11.49
C GLN A 128 -0.78 6.30 12.24
N ARG A 129 -1.22 6.56 13.48
CA ARG A 129 -0.63 7.60 14.34
C ARG A 129 0.79 7.28 14.76
N SER A 130 1.11 6.01 15.01
CA SER A 130 2.46 5.60 15.37
C SER A 130 3.43 5.78 14.20
N GLU A 131 2.97 5.53 12.98
CA GLU A 131 3.76 5.73 11.75
C GLU A 131 4.04 7.21 11.49
N THR A 132 3.00 8.05 11.51
CA THR A 132 3.16 9.51 11.31
C THR A 132 4.11 10.13 12.34
N ARG A 133 4.04 9.72 13.61
CA ARG A 133 4.99 10.13 14.65
C ARG A 133 6.40 9.60 14.42
N ALA A 134 6.56 8.36 13.95
CA ALA A 134 7.86 7.79 13.64
C ALA A 134 8.54 8.53 12.49
N LEU A 135 7.78 8.94 11.48
CA LEU A 135 8.27 9.71 10.33
C LEU A 135 8.76 11.12 10.71
N THR A 136 8.12 11.76 11.71
CA THR A 136 8.59 13.08 12.20
C THR A 136 9.89 13.01 13.01
N ARG A 137 10.22 11.84 13.58
CA ARG A 137 11.43 11.66 14.39
C ARG A 137 12.64 11.20 13.58
N ASP A 138 12.43 10.49 12.46
CA ASP A 138 13.51 9.97 11.64
C ASP A 138 13.13 9.95 10.14
N PRO A 139 13.56 10.96 9.36
CA PRO A 139 13.31 11.04 7.93
C PRO A 139 13.93 9.87 7.14
N SER A 140 14.93 9.17 7.67
CA SER A 140 15.59 8.06 6.98
C SER A 140 14.66 6.84 6.80
N ARG A 141 13.61 6.73 7.63
CA ARG A 141 12.56 5.71 7.51
C ARG A 141 11.57 5.98 6.37
N LYS A 142 11.60 7.16 5.74
CA LYS A 142 10.78 7.48 4.55
C LYS A 142 11.09 6.56 3.35
N ARG A 143 12.25 5.90 3.32
CA ARG A 143 12.69 5.00 2.23
C ARG A 143 12.17 3.57 2.32
N SER A 144 11.26 3.26 3.23
CA SER A 144 10.76 1.88 3.38
C SER A 144 9.99 1.42 2.13
N ALA A 145 10.58 0.45 1.43
CA ALA A 145 9.95 -0.22 0.29
C ALA A 145 8.62 -0.90 0.69
N VAL A 146 8.50 -1.31 1.95
CA VAL A 146 7.30 -1.98 2.49
C VAL A 146 6.10 -1.03 2.53
N ARG A 147 6.32 0.25 2.87
CA ARG A 147 5.24 1.26 2.86
C ARG A 147 4.72 1.52 1.46
N LYS A 148 5.63 1.71 0.49
CA LYS A 148 5.24 1.92 -0.92
C LYS A 148 4.45 0.72 -1.43
N TRP A 149 4.93 -0.50 -1.15
CA TRP A 149 4.24 -1.73 -1.53
C TRP A 149 2.85 -1.85 -0.90
N PHE A 150 2.72 -1.57 0.40
CA PHE A 150 1.44 -1.53 1.11
C PHE A 150 0.44 -0.55 0.49
N GLY A 151 0.88 0.68 0.19
CA GLY A 151 0.05 1.69 -0.46
C GLY A 151 -0.43 1.26 -1.85
N TYR A 152 0.46 0.67 -2.66
CA TYR A 152 0.08 0.13 -3.97
C TYR A 152 -0.88 -1.05 -3.88
N ILE A 153 -0.73 -1.95 -2.90
CA ILE A 153 -1.69 -3.04 -2.67
C ILE A 153 -3.07 -2.49 -2.32
N ALA A 154 -3.14 -1.53 -1.38
CA ALA A 154 -4.40 -0.91 -0.99
C ALA A 154 -5.07 -0.21 -2.19
N LEU A 155 -4.29 0.53 -3.00
CA LEU A 155 -4.76 1.15 -4.23
C LEU A 155 -5.30 0.13 -5.23
N PHE A 156 -4.59 -0.99 -5.43
CA PHE A 156 -4.98 -2.06 -6.36
C PHE A 156 -6.33 -2.67 -5.96
N PHE A 157 -6.49 -3.07 -4.71
CA PHE A 157 -7.75 -3.64 -4.22
C PHE A 157 -8.88 -2.61 -4.30
N SER A 158 -8.61 -1.36 -3.91
CA SER A 158 -9.61 -0.30 -3.99
C SER A 158 -10.06 -0.03 -5.43
N ALA A 159 -9.13 -0.04 -6.39
CA ALA A 159 -9.45 0.11 -7.80
C ALA A 159 -10.29 -1.06 -8.34
N ILE A 160 -9.95 -2.30 -7.96
CA ILE A 160 -10.75 -3.48 -8.31
C ILE A 160 -12.16 -3.36 -7.73
N THR A 161 -12.30 -2.94 -6.47
CA THR A 161 -13.61 -2.76 -5.85
C THR A 161 -14.44 -1.72 -6.59
N LEU A 162 -13.87 -0.57 -6.95
CA LEU A 162 -14.57 0.46 -7.73
C LEU A 162 -14.97 -0.03 -9.13
N LEU A 163 -14.11 -0.80 -9.80
CA LEU A 163 -14.42 -1.40 -11.10
C LEU A 163 -15.55 -2.43 -10.99
N GLY A 164 -15.52 -3.26 -9.94
CA GLY A 164 -16.59 -4.22 -9.66
C GLY A 164 -17.91 -3.54 -9.34
N ASP A 165 -17.87 -2.46 -8.57
CA ASP A 165 -19.05 -1.63 -8.24
C ASP A 165 -19.65 -1.00 -9.50
N LEU A 166 -18.81 -0.43 -10.37
CA LEU A 166 -19.24 0.11 -11.67
C LEU A 166 -19.81 -0.96 -12.60
N LEU A 167 -19.19 -2.15 -12.64
CA LEU A 167 -19.70 -3.28 -13.41
C LEU A 167 -21.08 -3.69 -12.91
N GLY A 168 -21.28 -3.81 -11.60
CA GLY A 168 -22.56 -4.08 -10.98
C GLY A 168 -23.61 -3.02 -11.33
N ALA A 169 -23.23 -1.74 -11.26
CA ALA A 169 -24.09 -0.63 -11.63
C ALA A 169 -24.59 -0.71 -13.07
N ILE A 170 -23.67 -0.95 -14.00
CA ILE A 170 -23.99 -1.10 -15.42
C ILE A 170 -24.87 -2.33 -15.64
N TYR A 171 -24.54 -3.46 -15.02
CA TYR A 171 -25.31 -4.70 -15.16
C TYR A 171 -26.77 -4.51 -14.72
N ALA A 172 -27.00 -3.92 -13.54
CA ALA A 172 -28.36 -3.65 -13.04
C ALA A 172 -29.11 -2.62 -13.90
N LEU A 173 -28.40 -1.64 -14.47
CA LEU A 173 -28.99 -0.67 -15.40
C LEU A 173 -29.47 -1.37 -16.68
N LEU A 174 -28.68 -2.32 -17.20
CA LEU A 174 -29.02 -3.08 -18.39
C LEU A 174 -30.12 -4.12 -18.14
N SER A 175 -30.18 -4.71 -16.95
CA SER A 175 -31.23 -5.67 -16.60
C SER A 175 -32.57 -5.00 -16.28
N GLY A 176 -32.58 -3.68 -16.03
CA GLY A 176 -33.76 -2.94 -15.60
C GLY A 176 -34.06 -3.09 -14.10
N ASP A 177 -33.19 -3.77 -13.34
CA ASP A 177 -33.36 -4.06 -11.92
C ASP A 177 -32.71 -2.99 -11.02
N LEU A 178 -32.64 -1.75 -11.49
CA LEU A 178 -31.97 -0.67 -10.78
C LEU A 178 -32.86 -0.15 -9.63
N THR A 179 -32.80 -0.82 -8.47
CA THR A 179 -33.57 -0.44 -7.28
C THR A 179 -32.89 0.69 -6.50
N LEU A 180 -33.67 1.51 -5.77
CA LEU A 180 -33.11 2.54 -4.88
C LEU A 180 -32.16 1.91 -3.85
N GLN A 181 -32.52 0.73 -3.34
CA GLN A 181 -31.71 -0.04 -2.40
C GLN A 181 -30.35 -0.41 -3.02
N PHE A 182 -30.35 -0.84 -4.28
CA PHE A 182 -29.13 -1.14 -5.03
C PHE A 182 -28.25 0.10 -5.23
N ILE A 183 -28.84 1.22 -5.66
CA ILE A 183 -28.10 2.50 -5.82
C ILE A 183 -27.41 2.93 -4.53
N LEU A 184 -28.10 2.82 -3.38
CA LEU A 184 -27.52 3.18 -2.08
C LEU A 184 -26.36 2.26 -1.68
N LYS A 185 -26.45 0.97 -1.99
CA LYS A 185 -25.35 0.01 -1.75
C LYS A 185 -24.13 0.36 -2.59
N LEU A 186 -24.32 0.67 -3.88
CA LEU A 186 -23.25 1.13 -4.77
C LEU A 186 -22.59 2.41 -4.23
N LEU A 187 -23.40 3.42 -3.90
CA LEU A 187 -22.88 4.69 -3.36
C LEU A 187 -22.09 4.49 -2.06
N LEU A 188 -22.53 3.57 -1.19
CA LEU A 188 -21.81 3.22 0.03
C LEU A 188 -20.45 2.59 -0.29
N VAL A 189 -20.40 1.59 -1.17
CA VAL A 189 -19.16 0.92 -1.57
C VAL A 189 -18.22 1.93 -2.25
N ALA A 190 -18.74 2.70 -3.20
CA ALA A 190 -18.01 3.74 -3.90
C ALA A 190 -17.45 4.82 -2.94
N ALA A 191 -18.19 5.22 -1.91
CA ALA A 191 -17.72 6.19 -0.92
C ALA A 191 -16.57 5.62 -0.07
N VAL A 192 -16.68 4.37 0.40
CA VAL A 192 -15.64 3.72 1.21
C VAL A 192 -14.38 3.48 0.38
N SER A 193 -14.50 2.84 -0.79
CA SER A 193 -13.38 2.60 -1.68
C SER A 193 -12.79 3.90 -2.22
N GLY A 194 -13.61 4.87 -2.59
CA GLY A 194 -13.14 6.20 -3.03
C GLY A 194 -12.32 6.92 -1.96
N THR A 195 -12.74 6.84 -0.69
CA THR A 195 -11.99 7.42 0.43
C THR A 195 -10.62 6.76 0.61
N ILE A 196 -10.57 5.42 0.56
CA ILE A 196 -9.31 4.65 0.66
C ILE A 196 -8.40 4.98 -0.51
N PHE A 197 -8.93 4.93 -1.73
CA PHE A 197 -8.19 5.25 -2.95
C PHE A 197 -7.60 6.65 -2.90
N GLY A 198 -8.41 7.67 -2.60
CA GLY A 198 -7.97 9.06 -2.53
C GLY A 198 -6.90 9.29 -1.46
N TYR A 199 -7.08 8.70 -0.28
CA TYR A 199 -6.10 8.78 0.81
C TYR A 199 -4.74 8.22 0.39
N PHE A 200 -4.72 7.01 -0.19
CA PHE A 200 -3.47 6.38 -0.61
C PHE A 200 -2.86 7.02 -1.85
N GLN A 201 -3.67 7.53 -2.79
CA GLN A 201 -3.15 8.20 -3.98
C GLN A 201 -2.37 9.47 -3.62
N ILE A 202 -2.90 10.27 -2.69
CA ILE A 202 -2.22 11.47 -2.18
C ILE A 202 -0.93 11.05 -1.45
N ALA A 203 -1.02 10.08 -0.54
CA ALA A 203 0.13 9.58 0.21
C ALA A 203 1.25 9.01 -0.68
N MET A 204 0.89 8.41 -1.82
CA MET A 204 1.85 7.86 -2.79
C MET A 204 2.45 8.95 -3.68
N LYS A 205 1.66 9.96 -4.08
CA LYS A 205 2.16 11.11 -4.84
C LYS A 205 3.20 11.91 -4.06
N ASP A 206 2.97 12.10 -2.76
CA ASP A 206 3.93 12.75 -1.87
C ASP A 206 5.23 11.92 -1.72
N ALA A 207 5.13 10.59 -1.78
CA ALA A 207 6.29 9.70 -1.69
C ALA A 207 7.10 9.57 -2.98
N GLU A 208 6.58 10.05 -4.11
CA GLU A 208 7.24 10.10 -5.41
C GLU A 208 7.98 11.43 -5.62
N ASN A 209 7.43 12.54 -5.11
CA ASN A 209 8.07 13.86 -5.17
C ASN A 209 9.26 14.02 -4.19
N ASP A 210 9.35 13.20 -3.15
CA ASP A 210 10.41 13.21 -2.13
C ASP A 210 11.62 12.30 -2.48
N GLY A 211 11.60 11.62 -3.63
CA GLY A 211 12.62 10.64 -4.06
C GLY A 211 13.52 11.16 -5.18
#